data_AF-A0AAU4WR38-F1
#
_entry.id   AF-A0AAU4WR38-F1
#
_cell.length_a   1.000
_cell.length_b   1.000
_cell.length_c   1.000
_cell.angle_alpha   90.00
_cell.angle_beta   90.00
_cell.angle_gamma   90.00
#
_symmetry.space_group_name_H-M   'P 1'
#
loop_
_entity.id
_entity.type
_entity.pdbx_description
1 polymer ?
#
loop_
_entity_poly.entity_id
_entity_poly.type
_entity_poly.pdbx_seq_one_letter_code
_entity_poly.pdbx_strand_id
1 'polypeptide(L)'
;MRARGINYDTGFLPGEELSRKSFVPETVRHDMAVISGDLHCDAVRISGRESERLSIAARHAADAGLEVWFAPFPVDLAPDRLIPFFADCARRAEAVREAGAEVVFVAGCEISAFYGGFIPGDTYGDRLGAIAAADMGWWSSLGPVQERLNDFLAQAVTTTRTHFGGRVTYASAPWEFVDWRPFDLVGIDAYRAAYNADSFREELRGHLAHGKPVAVTEYGTCAYRGAGERGGMAWQVPDDAVADEDEQVRYFTELLDVFEEEGVDTALWFTFAGYSRPGEQDLGSYGVVRMLDETRWEPKEVFHTMAARYLRK
;
A
#
# COMPACT_ATOMS: atom_id res chain seq x y z
N MET A 1 -16.70 -8.66 3.12
CA MET A 1 -15.71 -7.91 2.33
C MET A 1 -16.10 -7.91 0.86
N ARG A 2 -15.93 -6.77 0.18
CA ARG A 2 -16.32 -6.52 -1.23
C ARG A 2 -15.21 -6.88 -2.22
N ALA A 3 -13.95 -6.56 -1.92
CA ALA A 3 -12.83 -6.83 -2.81
C ALA A 3 -11.59 -7.33 -2.05
N ARG A 4 -10.90 -8.30 -2.63
CA ARG A 4 -9.64 -8.86 -2.15
C ARG A 4 -8.56 -8.59 -3.18
N GLY A 5 -7.42 -8.03 -2.79
CA GLY A 5 -6.44 -7.59 -3.76
C GLY A 5 -5.01 -7.53 -3.25
N ILE A 6 -4.17 -6.87 -4.04
CA ILE A 6 -2.73 -6.83 -3.83
C ILE A 6 -2.12 -5.50 -4.28
N ASN A 7 -0.98 -5.12 -3.72
CA ASN A 7 -0.21 -3.96 -4.13
C ASN A 7 0.74 -4.35 -5.27
N TYR A 8 0.95 -3.44 -6.22
CA TYR A 8 1.83 -3.62 -7.36
C TYR A 8 2.75 -2.40 -7.49
N ASP A 9 4.04 -2.65 -7.30
CA ASP A 9 5.07 -1.62 -7.31
C ASP A 9 5.52 -1.27 -8.73
N THR A 10 5.48 0.02 -9.06
CA THR A 10 6.01 0.57 -10.32
C THR A 10 7.32 1.35 -10.14
N GLY A 11 7.81 1.47 -8.90
CA GLY A 11 8.99 2.21 -8.46
C GLY A 11 8.58 3.46 -7.67
N PHE A 12 8.78 3.48 -6.35
CA PHE A 12 8.33 4.61 -5.51
C PHE A 12 9.45 5.37 -4.77
N LEU A 13 10.57 4.72 -4.48
CA LEU A 13 11.70 5.33 -3.76
C LEU A 13 12.52 6.34 -4.61
N PRO A 14 13.19 7.30 -3.96
CA PRO A 14 14.00 8.32 -4.63
C PRO A 14 15.31 7.78 -5.22
N GLY A 15 15.86 8.50 -6.20
CA GLY A 15 17.22 8.30 -6.72
C GLY A 15 17.57 6.85 -7.09
N GLU A 16 18.75 6.43 -6.64
CA GLU A 16 19.32 5.09 -6.91
C GLU A 16 18.61 3.96 -6.14
N GLU A 17 17.82 4.33 -5.13
CA GLU A 17 17.04 3.43 -4.28
C GLU A 17 15.71 3.01 -4.92
N LEU A 18 15.41 3.48 -6.14
CA LEU A 18 14.18 3.14 -6.86
C LEU A 18 13.86 1.65 -6.74
N SER A 19 12.73 1.35 -6.09
CA SER A 19 12.34 0.00 -5.70
C SER A 19 12.16 -0.94 -6.89
N ARG A 20 11.84 -0.38 -8.06
CA ARG A 20 11.77 -1.08 -9.34
C ARG A 20 12.53 -0.33 -10.43
N LYS A 21 13.76 -0.75 -10.69
CA LYS A 21 14.63 -0.14 -11.71
C LYS A 21 14.16 -0.45 -13.13
N SER A 22 13.95 -1.73 -13.44
CA SER A 22 13.44 -2.20 -14.72
C SER A 22 11.91 -2.14 -14.77
N PHE A 23 11.37 -1.48 -15.80
CA PHE A 23 9.93 -1.38 -16.03
C PHE A 23 9.63 -1.66 -17.50
N VAL A 24 9.20 -2.90 -17.77
CA VAL A 24 8.83 -3.37 -19.10
C VAL A 24 7.31 -3.57 -19.15
N PRO A 25 6.56 -2.84 -20.01
CA PRO A 25 5.10 -2.94 -20.06
C PRO A 25 4.56 -4.36 -20.24
N GLU A 26 5.26 -5.19 -21.02
CA GLU A 26 4.89 -6.58 -21.29
C GLU A 26 4.99 -7.46 -20.04
N THR A 27 5.99 -7.22 -19.18
CA THR A 27 6.08 -7.85 -17.86
C THR A 27 4.92 -7.40 -16.98
N VAL A 28 4.59 -6.11 -16.98
CA VAL A 28 3.44 -5.57 -16.23
C VAL A 28 2.14 -6.22 -16.69
N ARG A 29 1.92 -6.34 -18.00
CA ARG A 29 0.75 -7.01 -18.56
C ARG A 29 0.67 -8.48 -18.14
N HIS A 30 1.81 -9.18 -18.13
CA HIS A 30 1.87 -10.57 -17.66
C HIS A 30 1.51 -10.67 -16.18
N ASP A 31 2.13 -9.84 -15.34
CA ASP A 31 1.88 -9.84 -13.89
C ASP A 31 0.40 -9.53 -13.59
N MET A 32 -0.22 -8.56 -14.28
CA MET A 32 -1.65 -8.26 -14.11
C MET A 32 -2.56 -9.44 -14.50
N ALA A 33 -2.19 -10.19 -15.54
CA ALA A 33 -2.90 -11.40 -15.93
C ALA A 33 -2.77 -12.51 -14.87
N VAL A 34 -1.62 -12.62 -14.20
CA VAL A 34 -1.42 -13.56 -13.07
C VAL A 34 -2.21 -13.09 -11.83
N ILE A 35 -2.18 -11.80 -11.50
CA ILE A 35 -2.92 -11.21 -10.37
C ILE A 35 -4.43 -11.46 -10.53
N SER A 36 -4.97 -11.26 -11.72
CA SER A 36 -6.39 -11.52 -12.02
C SER A 36 -6.70 -13.01 -12.17
N GLY A 37 -5.93 -13.72 -12.98
CA GLY A 37 -6.24 -15.08 -13.42
C GLY A 37 -5.84 -16.17 -12.43
N ASP A 38 -4.67 -16.07 -11.82
CA ASP A 38 -4.09 -17.12 -10.98
C ASP A 38 -4.28 -16.84 -9.49
N LEU A 39 -4.11 -15.58 -9.06
CA LEU A 39 -4.38 -15.16 -7.68
C LEU A 39 -5.85 -14.88 -7.42
N HIS A 40 -6.66 -14.71 -8.47
CA HIS A 40 -8.08 -14.37 -8.37
C HIS A 40 -8.35 -13.08 -7.57
N CYS A 41 -7.46 -12.09 -7.66
CA CYS A 41 -7.68 -10.79 -7.05
C CYS A 41 -8.83 -10.05 -7.75
N ASP A 42 -9.63 -9.33 -6.97
CA ASP A 42 -10.66 -8.41 -7.47
C ASP A 42 -10.08 -7.01 -7.79
N ALA A 43 -9.02 -6.63 -7.06
CA ALA A 43 -8.43 -5.29 -7.11
C ALA A 43 -6.91 -5.31 -7.05
N VAL A 44 -6.29 -4.26 -7.61
CA VAL A 44 -4.84 -4.02 -7.50
C VAL A 44 -4.56 -2.55 -7.18
N ARG A 45 -3.72 -2.32 -6.16
CA ARG A 45 -3.20 -0.99 -5.82
C ARG A 45 -1.85 -0.76 -6.49
N ILE A 46 -1.83 0.17 -7.42
CA ILE A 46 -0.69 0.47 -8.25
C ILE A 46 0.01 1.68 -7.66
N SER A 47 1.17 1.43 -7.05
CA SER A 47 1.94 2.44 -6.31
C SER A 47 3.22 2.80 -7.05
N GLY A 48 3.60 4.08 -7.01
CA GLY A 48 4.84 4.54 -7.63
C GLY A 48 4.95 6.04 -7.80
N ARG A 49 6.16 6.50 -8.12
CA ARG A 49 6.49 7.91 -8.20
C ARG A 49 6.36 8.53 -9.58
N GLU A 50 6.34 7.72 -10.63
CA GLU A 50 6.27 8.18 -12.02
C GLU A 50 4.85 8.01 -12.56
N SER A 51 4.18 9.13 -12.90
CA SER A 51 2.78 9.09 -13.35
C SER A 51 2.59 8.29 -14.64
N GLU A 52 3.61 8.20 -15.50
CA GLU A 52 3.56 7.38 -16.70
C GLU A 52 3.58 5.88 -16.39
N ARG A 53 4.44 5.43 -15.47
CA ARG A 53 4.48 4.01 -15.05
C ARG A 53 3.17 3.59 -14.39
N LEU A 54 2.61 4.45 -13.54
CA LEU A 54 1.28 4.26 -12.95
C LEU A 54 0.21 4.10 -14.04
N SER A 55 0.24 4.96 -15.07
CA SER A 55 -0.73 4.92 -16.17
C SER A 55 -0.63 3.64 -17.00
N ILE A 56 0.59 3.17 -17.30
CA ILE A 56 0.83 1.93 -18.03
C ILE A 56 0.28 0.74 -17.23
N ALA A 57 0.63 0.64 -15.95
CA ALA A 57 0.17 -0.45 -15.10
C ALA A 57 -1.35 -0.41 -14.91
N ALA A 58 -1.94 0.77 -14.72
CA ALA A 58 -3.39 0.94 -14.56
C ALA A 58 -4.18 0.48 -15.78
N ARG A 59 -3.69 0.79 -16.99
CA ARG A 59 -4.32 0.28 -18.23
C ARG A 59 -4.27 -1.25 -18.31
N HIS A 60 -3.11 -1.86 -18.01
CA HIS A 60 -3.00 -3.31 -18.02
C HIS A 60 -3.84 -3.99 -16.92
N ALA A 61 -3.97 -3.38 -15.76
CA ALA A 61 -4.86 -3.86 -14.70
C ALA A 61 -6.33 -3.81 -15.14
N ALA A 62 -6.76 -2.69 -15.74
CA ALA A 62 -8.09 -2.52 -16.31
C ALA A 62 -8.37 -3.56 -17.42
N ASP A 63 -7.43 -3.77 -18.34
CA ASP A 63 -7.53 -4.79 -19.41
C ASP A 63 -7.66 -6.22 -18.84
N ALA A 64 -7.05 -6.48 -17.68
CA ALA A 64 -7.14 -7.75 -16.96
C ALA A 64 -8.43 -7.89 -16.12
N GLY A 65 -9.30 -6.87 -16.12
CA GLY A 65 -10.57 -6.87 -15.39
C GLY A 65 -10.46 -6.56 -13.89
N LEU A 66 -9.32 -6.02 -13.44
CA LEU A 66 -9.10 -5.65 -12.04
C LEU A 66 -9.68 -4.26 -11.74
N GLU A 67 -10.25 -4.07 -10.54
CA GLU A 67 -10.47 -2.74 -9.99
C GLU A 67 -9.12 -2.07 -9.72
N VAL A 68 -8.95 -0.84 -10.19
CA VAL A 68 -7.67 -0.12 -10.12
C VAL A 68 -7.67 0.84 -8.94
N TRP A 69 -6.75 0.63 -8.00
CA TRP A 69 -6.43 1.59 -6.94
C TRP A 69 -5.20 2.39 -7.38
N PHE A 70 -5.43 3.54 -8.00
CA PHE A 70 -4.39 4.40 -8.57
C PHE A 70 -3.72 5.22 -7.45
N ALA A 71 -2.49 4.85 -7.07
CA ALA A 71 -1.81 5.38 -5.88
C ALA A 71 -0.49 6.10 -6.23
N PRO A 72 -0.51 7.40 -6.54
CA PRO A 72 0.71 8.19 -6.61
C PRO A 72 1.48 8.14 -5.28
N PHE A 73 2.73 7.70 -5.34
CA PHE A 73 3.64 7.61 -4.21
C PHE A 73 5.04 8.18 -4.49
N PRO A 74 5.18 9.49 -4.76
CA PRO A 74 6.47 10.14 -4.99
C PRO A 74 7.16 10.51 -3.66
N VAL A 75 7.87 9.54 -3.07
CA VAL A 75 8.65 9.73 -1.84
C VAL A 75 9.60 10.94 -1.94
N ASP A 76 9.75 11.65 -0.82
CA ASP A 76 10.51 12.91 -0.65
C ASP A 76 10.01 14.12 -1.42
N LEU A 77 8.93 14.02 -2.20
CA LEU A 77 8.39 15.17 -2.89
C LEU A 77 7.70 16.14 -1.91
N ALA A 78 7.98 17.44 -2.04
CA ALA A 78 7.44 18.48 -1.18
C ALA A 78 5.98 18.85 -1.52
N PRO A 79 5.20 19.41 -0.58
CA PRO A 79 3.75 19.61 -0.74
C PRO A 79 3.35 20.53 -1.91
N ASP A 80 4.15 21.57 -2.18
CA ASP A 80 3.93 22.50 -3.30
C ASP A 80 4.02 21.82 -4.67
N ARG A 81 4.84 20.76 -4.76
CA ARG A 81 4.99 19.93 -5.96
C ARG A 81 3.98 18.79 -6.01
N LEU A 82 3.47 18.34 -4.87
CA LEU A 82 2.50 17.24 -4.78
C LEU A 82 1.14 17.59 -5.35
N ILE A 83 0.60 18.76 -5.05
CA ILE A 83 -0.75 19.13 -5.52
C ILE A 83 -0.84 19.12 -7.07
N PRO A 84 0.07 19.75 -7.83
CA PRO A 84 0.09 19.62 -9.29
C PRO A 84 0.29 18.17 -9.77
N PHE A 85 1.10 17.38 -9.06
CA PHE A 85 1.34 15.98 -9.40
C PHE A 85 0.08 15.11 -9.21
N PHE A 86 -0.65 15.30 -8.11
CA PHE A 86 -1.94 14.65 -7.89
C PHE A 86 -2.99 15.09 -8.92
N ALA A 87 -2.98 16.35 -9.36
CA ALA A 87 -3.84 16.80 -10.45
C ALA A 87 -3.55 16.06 -11.77
N ASP A 88 -2.27 15.84 -12.13
CA ASP A 88 -1.89 15.02 -13.29
C ASP A 88 -2.34 13.57 -13.14
N CYS A 89 -2.06 12.96 -11.98
CA CYS A 89 -2.46 11.58 -11.69
C CYS A 89 -3.99 11.41 -11.70
N ALA A 90 -4.75 12.40 -11.21
CA ALA A 90 -6.20 12.37 -11.22
C ALA A 90 -6.76 12.34 -12.66
N ARG A 91 -6.20 13.13 -13.59
CA ARG A 91 -6.58 13.07 -15.02
C ARG A 91 -6.23 11.72 -15.65
N ARG A 92 -5.10 11.13 -15.28
CA ARG A 92 -4.68 9.81 -15.77
C ARG A 92 -5.59 8.69 -15.24
N ALA A 93 -5.96 8.75 -13.96
CA ALA A 93 -6.92 7.86 -13.34
C ALA A 93 -8.33 8.00 -13.97
N GLU A 94 -8.74 9.24 -14.28
CA GLU A 94 -9.98 9.53 -15.00
C GLU A 94 -10.00 8.85 -16.38
N ALA A 95 -8.93 8.97 -17.15
CA ALA A 95 -8.84 8.35 -18.47
C ALA A 95 -8.97 6.81 -18.40
N VAL A 96 -8.45 6.17 -17.34
CA VAL A 96 -8.65 4.73 -17.11
C VAL A 96 -10.11 4.42 -16.76
N ARG A 97 -10.77 5.27 -15.96
CA ARG A 97 -12.19 5.10 -15.62
C ARG A 97 -13.11 5.30 -16.83
N GLU A 98 -12.85 6.33 -17.64
CA GLU A 98 -13.62 6.60 -18.88
C GLU A 98 -13.50 5.46 -19.91
N ALA A 99 -12.42 4.67 -19.84
CA ALA A 99 -12.26 3.44 -20.61
C ALA A 99 -13.09 2.25 -20.08
N GLY A 100 -13.79 2.40 -18.97
CA GLY A 100 -14.77 1.44 -18.43
C GLY A 100 -14.33 0.66 -17.19
N ALA A 101 -13.15 0.95 -16.63
CA ALA A 101 -12.69 0.31 -15.40
C ALA A 101 -13.23 0.98 -14.13
N GLU A 102 -13.42 0.22 -13.07
CA GLU A 102 -13.62 0.78 -11.72
C GLU A 102 -12.27 1.30 -11.20
N VAL A 103 -12.25 2.57 -10.76
CA VAL A 103 -11.02 3.23 -10.30
C VAL A 103 -11.26 3.92 -8.95
N VAL A 104 -10.35 3.68 -8.01
CA VAL A 104 -10.20 4.42 -6.75
C VAL A 104 -8.91 5.23 -6.81
N PHE A 105 -8.97 6.52 -6.53
CA PHE A 105 -7.77 7.35 -6.41
C PHE A 105 -7.29 7.35 -4.95
N VAL A 106 -6.04 6.97 -4.72
CA VAL A 106 -5.42 6.97 -3.38
C VAL A 106 -4.50 8.19 -3.28
N ALA A 107 -4.93 9.20 -2.52
CA ALA A 107 -4.27 10.51 -2.42
C ALA A 107 -2.99 10.49 -1.55
N GLY A 108 -2.08 9.56 -1.83
CA GLY A 108 -0.84 9.35 -1.10
C GLY A 108 -0.88 8.20 -0.11
N CYS A 109 0.27 7.95 0.52
CA CYS A 109 0.53 6.86 1.45
C CYS A 109 1.44 7.39 2.55
N GLU A 110 0.98 7.35 3.80
CA GLU A 110 1.76 7.73 4.98
C GLU A 110 2.55 9.04 4.77
N ILE A 111 1.86 10.07 4.25
CA ILE A 111 2.43 11.33 3.78
C ILE A 111 3.28 12.01 4.85
N SER A 112 2.87 11.91 6.12
CA SER A 112 3.62 12.52 7.22
C SER A 112 5.08 12.04 7.30
N ALA A 113 5.34 10.78 6.94
CA ALA A 113 6.65 10.13 7.04
C ALA A 113 7.38 10.08 5.70
N PHE A 114 6.71 9.76 4.60
CA PHE A 114 7.39 9.52 3.32
C PHE A 114 7.58 10.76 2.45
N TYR A 115 6.92 11.87 2.75
CA TYR A 115 6.97 13.07 1.93
C TYR A 115 7.62 14.22 2.69
N GLY A 116 8.10 15.22 1.95
CA GLY A 116 8.72 16.39 2.57
C GLY A 116 7.69 17.29 3.26
N GLY A 117 8.11 18.00 4.31
CA GLY A 117 7.35 19.12 4.88
C GLY A 117 6.40 18.79 6.04
N PHE A 118 6.34 17.54 6.49
CA PHE A 118 5.48 17.11 7.60
C PHE A 118 6.31 16.78 8.85
N ILE A 119 6.69 15.52 9.06
CA ILE A 119 7.66 15.15 10.10
C ILE A 119 9.01 15.78 9.75
N PRO A 120 9.75 16.36 10.73
CA PRO A 120 11.06 16.94 10.47
C PRO A 120 12.06 15.91 9.93
N GLY A 121 12.76 16.26 8.84
CA GLY A 121 13.80 15.44 8.22
C GLY A 121 13.89 15.72 6.73
N ASP A 122 15.10 15.75 6.18
CA ASP A 122 15.34 16.11 4.78
C ASP A 122 14.98 14.93 3.85
N THR A 123 15.22 13.71 4.30
CA THR A 123 14.91 12.47 3.57
C THR A 123 13.88 11.62 4.30
N TYR A 124 13.24 10.71 3.59
CA TYR A 124 12.32 9.73 4.19
C TYR A 124 13.06 8.86 5.21
N GLY A 125 14.33 8.56 4.97
CA GLY A 125 15.20 7.86 5.92
C GLY A 125 15.36 8.61 7.24
N ASP A 126 15.58 9.93 7.20
CA ASP A 126 15.66 10.75 8.43
C ASP A 126 14.36 10.72 9.21
N ARG A 127 13.21 10.82 8.52
CA ARG A 127 11.88 10.83 9.13
C ARG A 127 11.51 9.47 9.73
N LEU A 128 11.79 8.38 9.02
CA LEU A 128 11.62 7.02 9.56
C LEU A 128 12.56 6.75 10.73
N GLY A 129 13.81 7.25 10.66
CA GLY A 129 14.75 7.18 11.78
C GLY A 129 14.26 7.93 13.02
N ALA A 130 13.66 9.12 12.82
CA ALA A 130 13.05 9.89 13.90
C ALA A 130 11.85 9.15 14.53
N ILE A 131 10.98 8.56 13.72
CA ILE A 131 9.86 7.72 14.18
C ILE A 131 10.37 6.51 14.97
N ALA A 132 11.38 5.80 14.47
CA ALA A 132 11.93 4.62 15.13
C ALA A 132 12.61 4.94 16.48
N ALA A 133 13.17 6.14 16.62
CA ALA A 133 13.81 6.62 17.85
C ALA A 133 12.87 7.42 18.77
N ALA A 134 11.60 7.57 18.40
CA ALA A 134 10.66 8.46 19.07
C ALA A 134 10.30 8.00 20.49
N ASP A 135 10.27 8.94 21.43
CA ASP A 135 9.67 8.75 22.75
C ASP A 135 8.25 9.35 22.82
N MET A 136 7.57 9.13 23.95
CA MET A 136 6.21 9.65 24.16
C MET A 136 6.12 11.19 24.08
N GLY A 137 7.20 11.89 24.45
CA GLY A 137 7.27 13.35 24.35
C GLY A 137 7.27 13.81 22.90
N TRP A 138 8.06 13.13 22.05
CA TRP A 138 8.09 13.37 20.62
C TRP A 138 6.73 13.09 19.97
N TRP A 139 6.11 11.95 20.28
CA TRP A 139 4.76 11.63 19.78
C TRP A 139 3.72 12.68 20.17
N SER A 140 3.76 13.15 21.41
CA SER A 140 2.86 14.21 21.90
C SER A 140 3.09 15.55 21.20
N SER A 141 4.25 15.77 20.59
CA SER A 141 4.60 17.00 19.88
C SER A 141 4.07 17.06 18.43
N LEU A 142 3.51 15.97 17.91
CA LEU A 142 3.08 15.88 16.51
C LEU A 142 1.76 16.59 16.19
N GLY A 143 1.08 17.21 17.16
CA GLY A 143 -0.19 17.93 16.92
C GLY A 143 -0.16 18.88 15.70
N PRO A 144 0.83 19.78 15.58
CA PRO A 144 0.97 20.65 14.42
C PRO A 144 1.25 19.90 13.11
N VAL A 145 1.87 18.72 13.15
CA VAL A 145 2.08 17.87 11.96
C VAL A 145 0.73 17.33 11.48
N GLN A 146 -0.12 16.88 12.41
CA GLN A 146 -1.47 16.37 12.11
C GLN A 146 -2.37 17.45 11.50
N GLU A 147 -2.32 18.68 12.02
CA GLU A 147 -3.07 19.82 11.46
C GLU A 147 -2.64 20.10 10.01
N ARG A 148 -1.34 20.23 9.76
CA ARG A 148 -0.80 20.45 8.41
C ARG A 148 -1.13 19.30 7.45
N LEU A 149 -1.08 18.06 7.92
CA LEU A 149 -1.44 16.89 7.12
C LEU A 149 -2.90 16.97 6.70
N ASN A 150 -3.82 17.24 7.63
CA ASN A 150 -5.24 17.31 7.33
C ASN A 150 -5.60 18.47 6.39
N ASP A 151 -4.99 19.64 6.58
CA ASP A 151 -5.15 20.78 5.65
C ASP A 151 -4.69 20.40 4.23
N PHE A 152 -3.53 19.74 4.13
CA PHE A 152 -3.00 19.25 2.86
C PHE A 152 -3.92 18.20 2.23
N LEU A 153 -4.39 17.21 2.99
CA LEU A 153 -5.27 16.15 2.50
C LEU A 153 -6.60 16.72 1.98
N ALA A 154 -7.18 17.70 2.68
CA ALA A 154 -8.38 18.40 2.21
C ALA A 154 -8.13 19.13 0.86
N GLN A 155 -6.97 19.77 0.71
CA GLN A 155 -6.55 20.39 -0.56
C GLN A 155 -6.32 19.35 -1.67
N ALA A 156 -5.67 18.23 -1.35
CA ALA A 156 -5.40 17.13 -2.27
C ALA A 156 -6.70 16.52 -2.81
N VAL A 157 -7.68 16.26 -1.94
CA VAL A 157 -9.01 15.78 -2.35
C VAL A 157 -9.71 16.81 -3.23
N THR A 158 -9.75 18.08 -2.79
CA THR A 158 -10.39 19.17 -3.57
C THR A 158 -9.80 19.24 -4.98
N THR A 159 -8.47 19.17 -5.10
CA THR A 159 -7.76 19.19 -6.39
C THR A 159 -8.09 17.95 -7.22
N THR A 160 -8.02 16.76 -6.62
CA THR A 160 -8.34 15.50 -7.29
C THR A 160 -9.76 15.52 -7.89
N ARG A 161 -10.74 16.01 -7.14
CA ARG A 161 -12.15 16.10 -7.57
C ARG A 161 -12.40 17.00 -8.77
N THR A 162 -11.50 17.95 -9.06
CA THR A 162 -11.60 18.78 -10.28
C THR A 162 -11.33 17.99 -11.56
N HIS A 163 -10.70 16.82 -11.45
CA HIS A 163 -10.24 16.02 -12.58
C HIS A 163 -10.71 14.58 -12.55
N PHE A 164 -11.17 14.09 -11.39
CA PHE A 164 -11.53 12.69 -11.18
C PHE A 164 -12.91 12.55 -10.52
N GLY A 165 -13.81 11.83 -11.19
CA GLY A 165 -15.18 11.56 -10.73
C GLY A 165 -15.41 10.27 -9.95
N GLY A 166 -14.38 9.46 -9.71
CA GLY A 166 -14.47 8.16 -9.02
C GLY A 166 -14.29 8.28 -7.51
N ARG A 167 -14.12 7.14 -6.82
CA ARG A 167 -13.94 7.15 -5.36
C ARG A 167 -12.54 7.62 -4.97
N VAL A 168 -12.43 8.41 -3.90
CA VAL A 168 -11.16 8.95 -3.38
C VAL A 168 -10.93 8.48 -1.96
N THR A 169 -9.70 8.05 -1.68
CA THR A 169 -9.24 7.65 -0.33
C THR A 169 -7.79 8.08 -0.11
N TYR A 170 -7.21 7.70 1.00
CA TYR A 170 -5.82 7.94 1.41
C TYR A 170 -5.34 6.71 2.17
N ALA A 171 -4.06 6.32 2.04
CA ALA A 171 -3.48 5.21 2.80
C ALA A 171 -2.76 5.76 4.03
N SER A 172 -3.40 5.67 5.20
CA SER A 172 -2.89 6.29 6.43
C SER A 172 -2.05 5.33 7.28
N ALA A 173 -0.99 5.86 7.87
CA ALA A 173 -0.24 5.17 8.90
C ALA A 173 -1.03 5.12 10.22
N PRO A 174 -0.74 4.17 11.13
CA PRO A 174 -1.40 4.09 12.44
C PRO A 174 -1.27 5.35 13.32
N TRP A 175 -0.25 6.18 13.09
CA TRP A 175 -0.02 7.43 13.84
C TRP A 175 -0.65 8.68 13.21
N GLU A 176 -1.32 8.56 12.06
CA GLU A 176 -1.96 9.68 11.37
C GLU A 176 -3.43 9.80 11.77
N PHE A 177 -3.78 10.89 12.47
CA PHE A 177 -5.15 11.20 12.87
C PHE A 177 -5.84 11.95 11.73
N VAL A 178 -6.32 11.20 10.75
CA VAL A 178 -6.89 11.74 9.50
C VAL A 178 -8.34 12.20 9.68
N ASP A 179 -8.65 13.39 9.18
CA ASP A 179 -10.01 13.85 8.92
C ASP A 179 -10.56 13.18 7.66
N TRP A 180 -11.35 12.14 7.86
CA TRP A 180 -11.93 11.37 6.76
C TRP A 180 -13.08 12.07 6.04
N ARG A 181 -13.61 13.21 6.54
CA ARG A 181 -14.80 13.87 5.97
C ARG A 181 -14.71 14.12 4.45
N PRO A 182 -13.58 14.56 3.87
CA PRO A 182 -13.47 14.81 2.42
C PRO A 182 -13.46 13.53 1.55
N PHE A 183 -13.11 12.38 2.11
CA PHE A 183 -12.88 11.12 1.37
C PHE A 183 -14.15 10.28 1.21
N ASP A 184 -14.15 9.31 0.30
CA ASP A 184 -15.25 8.33 0.15
C ASP A 184 -15.01 7.07 0.99
N LEU A 185 -13.75 6.68 1.18
CA LEU A 185 -13.34 5.53 1.99
C LEU A 185 -12.32 5.95 3.05
N VAL A 186 -12.36 5.25 4.18
CA VAL A 186 -11.28 5.23 5.17
C VAL A 186 -10.23 4.24 4.69
N GLY A 187 -9.00 4.67 4.40
CA GLY A 187 -7.93 3.81 3.91
C GLY A 187 -6.79 3.71 4.93
N ILE A 188 -6.48 2.51 5.39
CA ILE A 188 -5.54 2.28 6.49
C ILE A 188 -4.49 1.24 6.12
N ASP A 189 -3.24 1.49 6.49
CA ASP A 189 -2.16 0.52 6.40
C ASP A 189 -2.16 -0.30 7.70
N ALA A 190 -2.84 -1.45 7.67
CA ALA A 190 -3.26 -2.21 8.85
C ALA A 190 -2.29 -3.37 9.16
N TYR A 191 -1.08 -3.03 9.59
CA TYR A 191 -0.10 -4.00 10.07
C TYR A 191 -0.37 -4.41 11.52
N ARG A 192 -0.75 -5.67 11.72
CA ARG A 192 -0.78 -6.33 13.03
C ARG A 192 0.64 -6.73 13.42
N ALA A 193 1.02 -6.44 14.67
CA ALA A 193 2.32 -6.68 15.27
C ALA A 193 2.15 -7.22 16.71
N ALA A 194 3.26 -7.53 17.40
CA ALA A 194 3.21 -8.00 18.78
C ALA A 194 2.59 -6.97 19.73
N TYR A 195 2.86 -5.67 19.51
CA TYR A 195 2.45 -4.60 20.42
C TYR A 195 0.96 -4.25 20.35
N ASN A 196 0.28 -4.60 19.25
CA ASN A 196 -1.14 -4.33 19.06
C ASN A 196 -1.97 -5.59 18.85
N ALA A 197 -1.42 -6.80 19.04
CA ALA A 197 -2.15 -8.05 18.81
C ALA A 197 -3.49 -8.11 19.59
N ASP A 198 -3.50 -7.64 20.84
CA ASP A 198 -4.70 -7.63 21.68
C ASP A 198 -5.71 -6.53 21.32
N SER A 199 -5.25 -5.42 20.74
CA SER A 199 -6.07 -4.24 20.40
C SER A 199 -6.43 -4.13 18.91
N PHE A 200 -5.82 -4.92 18.04
CA PHE A 200 -5.90 -4.77 16.58
C PHE A 200 -7.34 -4.75 16.05
N ARG A 201 -8.20 -5.63 16.57
CA ARG A 201 -9.63 -5.66 16.21
C ARG A 201 -10.38 -4.41 16.68
N GLU A 202 -10.04 -3.90 17.86
CA GLU A 202 -10.65 -2.67 18.37
C GLU A 202 -10.22 -1.46 17.54
N GLU A 203 -8.95 -1.39 17.15
CA GLU A 203 -8.40 -0.36 16.24
C GLU A 203 -9.16 -0.36 14.90
N LEU A 204 -9.34 -1.54 14.28
CA LEU A 204 -10.14 -1.68 13.05
C LEU A 204 -11.59 -1.19 13.21
N ARG A 205 -12.26 -1.56 14.32
CA ARG A 205 -13.62 -1.10 14.60
C ARG A 205 -13.70 0.41 14.83
N GLY A 206 -12.66 1.00 15.40
CA GLY A 206 -12.54 2.45 15.55
C GLY A 206 -12.69 3.17 14.21
N HIS A 207 -12.10 2.63 13.14
CA HIS A 207 -12.21 3.21 11.80
C HIS A 207 -13.62 3.08 11.19
N LEU A 208 -14.37 2.02 11.51
CA LEU A 208 -15.76 1.86 11.06
C LEU A 208 -16.69 2.95 11.63
N ALA A 209 -16.32 3.55 12.78
CA ALA A 209 -17.10 4.61 13.41
C ALA A 209 -17.21 5.90 12.56
N HIS A 210 -16.39 6.05 11.51
CA HIS A 210 -16.51 7.16 10.55
C HIS A 210 -17.74 7.02 9.62
N GLY A 211 -18.44 5.88 9.63
CA GLY A 211 -19.64 5.66 8.82
C GLY A 211 -19.37 5.56 7.32
N LYS A 212 -18.13 5.24 6.95
CA LYS A 212 -17.65 5.05 5.56
C LYS A 212 -17.06 3.65 5.41
N PRO A 213 -17.06 3.07 4.19
CA PRO A 213 -16.35 1.83 3.93
C PRO A 213 -14.87 1.95 4.34
N VAL A 214 -14.36 0.97 5.08
CA VAL A 214 -12.96 0.87 5.49
C VAL A 214 -12.23 -0.04 4.52
N ALA A 215 -11.13 0.43 3.96
CA ALA A 215 -10.23 -0.33 3.12
C ALA A 215 -8.87 -0.47 3.83
N VAL A 216 -8.41 -1.71 3.97
CA VAL A 216 -7.03 -1.99 4.32
C VAL A 216 -6.19 -1.82 3.04
N THR A 217 -5.53 -0.68 2.93
CA THR A 217 -4.72 -0.28 1.76
C THR A 217 -3.39 -1.01 1.70
N GLU A 218 -2.99 -1.61 2.82
CA GLU A 218 -1.76 -2.35 2.97
C GLU A 218 -1.84 -3.26 4.21
N TYR A 219 -1.49 -4.54 4.04
CA TYR A 219 -1.15 -5.47 5.11
C TYR A 219 -0.23 -6.56 4.56
N GLY A 220 0.60 -7.17 5.38
CA GLY A 220 1.46 -8.28 4.96
C GLY A 220 2.58 -8.56 5.94
N THR A 221 3.39 -9.57 5.62
CA THR A 221 4.63 -9.84 6.35
C THR A 221 5.69 -10.48 5.46
N CYS A 222 6.91 -10.61 5.97
CA CYS A 222 8.03 -11.27 5.29
C CYS A 222 8.11 -12.76 5.61
N ALA A 223 8.87 -13.52 4.80
CA ALA A 223 8.97 -14.98 4.87
C ALA A 223 10.05 -15.48 5.85
N TYR A 224 10.04 -15.01 7.10
CA TYR A 224 10.89 -15.53 8.16
C TYR A 224 10.13 -15.67 9.49
N ARG A 225 10.58 -16.58 10.34
CA ARG A 225 9.92 -16.88 11.61
C ARG A 225 9.75 -15.63 12.47
N GLY A 226 8.51 -15.33 12.86
CA GLY A 226 8.18 -14.18 13.70
C GLY A 226 8.19 -12.83 12.98
N ALA A 227 8.27 -12.81 11.64
CA ALA A 227 8.13 -11.58 10.87
C ALA A 227 6.78 -10.90 11.12
N GLY A 228 5.70 -11.66 11.32
CA GLY A 228 4.37 -11.13 11.59
C GLY A 228 4.33 -10.25 12.84
N GLU A 229 5.12 -10.58 13.84
CA GLU A 229 5.20 -9.84 15.11
C GLU A 229 5.86 -8.45 14.98
N ARG A 230 6.47 -8.15 13.84
CA ARG A 230 7.18 -6.89 13.58
C ARG A 230 6.34 -5.86 12.84
N GLY A 231 5.10 -6.20 12.46
CA GLY A 231 4.21 -5.31 11.71
C GLY A 231 4.87 -4.79 10.42
N GLY A 232 4.66 -3.51 10.10
CA GLY A 232 5.21 -2.87 8.90
C GLY A 232 6.75 -2.81 8.84
N MET A 233 7.45 -3.19 9.93
CA MET A 233 8.91 -3.21 10.01
C MET A 233 9.52 -4.59 9.72
N ALA A 234 8.74 -5.56 9.25
CA ALA A 234 9.24 -6.90 8.92
C ALA A 234 10.34 -6.90 7.84
N TRP A 235 10.45 -5.88 6.99
CA TRP A 235 11.56 -5.76 6.04
C TRP A 235 12.94 -5.58 6.70
N GLN A 236 12.99 -5.18 7.98
CA GLN A 236 14.21 -5.13 8.77
C GLN A 236 14.50 -6.52 9.34
N VAL A 237 15.11 -7.35 8.49
CA VAL A 237 15.43 -8.75 8.79
C VAL A 237 16.50 -8.83 9.88
N PRO A 238 16.25 -9.55 10.99
CA PRO A 238 17.27 -9.87 11.99
C PRO A 238 18.44 -10.68 11.41
N ASP A 239 19.65 -10.49 11.94
CA ASP A 239 20.85 -11.23 11.49
C ASP A 239 20.72 -12.76 11.65
N ASP A 240 19.95 -13.21 12.63
CA ASP A 240 19.68 -14.61 12.95
C ASP A 240 18.33 -15.12 12.40
N ALA A 241 17.71 -14.36 11.48
CA ALA A 241 16.43 -14.72 10.91
C ALA A 241 16.48 -16.08 10.19
N VAL A 242 15.45 -16.89 10.45
CA VAL A 242 15.27 -18.21 9.82
C VAL A 242 14.12 -18.12 8.83
N ALA A 243 14.40 -18.44 7.57
CA ALA A 243 13.39 -18.46 6.51
C ALA A 243 12.20 -19.39 6.86
N ASP A 244 11.00 -18.90 6.60
CA ASP A 244 9.72 -19.52 6.94
C ASP A 244 8.63 -18.89 6.06
N GLU A 245 8.32 -19.48 4.91
CA GLU A 245 7.24 -19.01 4.03
C GLU A 245 5.84 -19.23 4.67
N ASP A 246 5.70 -20.26 5.51
CA ASP A 246 4.47 -20.51 6.28
C ASP A 246 4.15 -19.35 7.24
N GLU A 247 5.11 -18.48 7.60
CA GLU A 247 4.83 -17.25 8.36
C GLU A 247 3.88 -16.33 7.58
N GLN A 248 4.12 -16.12 6.28
CA GLN A 248 3.24 -15.31 5.44
C GLN A 248 1.85 -15.96 5.32
N VAL A 249 1.80 -17.30 5.22
CA VAL A 249 0.54 -18.08 5.15
C VAL A 249 -0.30 -17.90 6.42
N ARG A 250 0.32 -18.02 7.59
CA ARG A 250 -0.35 -17.82 8.89
C ARG A 250 -0.89 -16.41 9.01
N TYR A 251 -0.05 -15.41 8.74
CA TYR A 251 -0.40 -13.99 8.83
C TYR A 251 -1.55 -13.61 7.88
N PHE A 252 -1.46 -14.06 6.62
CA PHE A 252 -2.50 -13.85 5.62
C PHE A 252 -3.84 -14.43 6.06
N THR A 253 -3.83 -15.71 6.50
CA THR A 253 -5.06 -16.41 6.88
C THR A 253 -5.72 -15.73 8.08
N GLU A 254 -4.94 -15.43 9.12
CA GLU A 254 -5.42 -14.76 10.33
C GLU A 254 -6.03 -13.40 10.01
N LEU A 255 -5.30 -12.52 9.31
CA LEU A 255 -5.78 -11.16 9.07
C LEU A 255 -6.94 -11.10 8.09
N LEU A 256 -6.96 -11.98 7.08
CA LEU A 256 -8.10 -12.01 6.16
C LEU A 256 -9.39 -12.43 6.90
N ASP A 257 -9.32 -13.41 7.80
CA ASP A 257 -10.46 -13.81 8.62
C ASP A 257 -10.92 -12.64 9.53
N VAL A 258 -9.97 -11.92 10.16
CA VAL A 258 -10.27 -10.70 10.93
C VAL A 258 -10.99 -9.66 10.07
N PHE A 259 -10.46 -9.36 8.88
CA PHE A 259 -11.03 -8.35 7.98
C PHE A 259 -12.44 -8.72 7.50
N GLU A 260 -12.68 -10.00 7.23
CA GLU A 260 -14.02 -10.49 6.87
C GLU A 260 -15.01 -10.37 8.02
N GLU A 261 -14.60 -10.75 9.24
CA GLU A 261 -15.44 -10.71 10.44
C GLU A 261 -15.77 -9.28 10.89
N GLU A 262 -14.79 -8.38 10.85
CA GLU A 262 -14.97 -6.97 11.23
C GLU A 262 -15.66 -6.14 10.14
N GLY A 263 -15.88 -6.70 8.94
CA GLY A 263 -16.63 -6.05 7.88
C GLY A 263 -15.82 -5.01 7.07
N VAL A 264 -14.51 -5.24 6.92
CA VAL A 264 -13.66 -4.47 6.00
C VAL A 264 -14.22 -4.58 4.56
N ASP A 265 -14.22 -3.46 3.84
CA ASP A 265 -14.71 -3.40 2.46
C ASP A 265 -13.70 -3.99 1.48
N THR A 266 -12.44 -3.56 1.57
CA THR A 266 -11.37 -3.98 0.66
C THR A 266 -10.10 -4.26 1.45
N ALA A 267 -9.38 -5.35 1.14
CA ALA A 267 -8.07 -5.64 1.75
C ALA A 267 -7.02 -5.93 0.67
N LEU A 268 -5.88 -5.23 0.76
CA LEU A 268 -4.81 -5.25 -0.25
C LEU A 268 -3.48 -5.74 0.35
N TRP A 269 -3.05 -6.93 -0.04
CA TRP A 269 -1.77 -7.50 0.42
C TRP A 269 -0.61 -6.67 -0.14
N PHE A 270 0.31 -6.23 0.71
CA PHE A 270 1.59 -5.71 0.28
C PHE A 270 2.58 -6.87 0.31
N THR A 271 3.11 -7.32 -0.83
CA THR A 271 2.90 -6.84 -2.21
C THR A 271 3.02 -7.98 -3.22
N PHE A 272 2.80 -7.75 -4.52
CA PHE A 272 3.03 -8.76 -5.55
C PHE A 272 4.48 -9.25 -5.52
N ALA A 273 5.43 -8.33 -5.68
CA ALA A 273 6.86 -8.62 -5.73
C ALA A 273 7.69 -7.56 -5.02
N GLY A 274 8.76 -7.99 -4.34
CA GLY A 274 9.81 -7.10 -3.83
C GLY A 274 10.93 -6.95 -4.86
N TYR A 275 10.74 -6.12 -5.89
CA TYR A 275 11.66 -5.98 -7.02
C TYR A 275 13.11 -5.60 -6.63
N SER A 276 13.30 -4.91 -5.50
CA SER A 276 14.62 -4.53 -4.98
C SER A 276 15.30 -5.62 -4.12
N ARG A 277 14.67 -6.80 -3.98
CA ARG A 277 15.09 -7.89 -3.09
C ARG A 277 15.12 -9.26 -3.80
N PRO A 278 15.94 -9.43 -4.86
CA PRO A 278 16.08 -10.72 -5.52
C PRO A 278 16.85 -11.74 -4.67
N GLY A 279 16.72 -13.04 -4.98
CA GLY A 279 17.55 -14.09 -4.37
C GLY A 279 17.50 -14.11 -2.84
N GLU A 280 18.66 -14.11 -2.19
CA GLU A 280 18.75 -14.17 -0.72
C GLU A 280 18.16 -12.93 -0.01
N GLN A 281 18.08 -11.78 -0.70
CA GLN A 281 17.47 -10.58 -0.13
C GLN A 281 15.94 -10.70 0.02
N ASP A 282 15.32 -11.71 -0.61
CA ASP A 282 13.88 -12.00 -0.56
C ASP A 282 13.38 -12.23 0.87
N LEU A 283 14.27 -12.57 1.81
CA LEU A 283 13.92 -12.70 3.23
C LEU A 283 13.30 -11.42 3.80
N GLY A 284 13.69 -10.24 3.30
CA GLY A 284 13.10 -8.95 3.67
C GLY A 284 11.98 -8.47 2.74
N SER A 285 11.50 -9.34 1.86
CA SER A 285 10.44 -9.05 0.89
C SER A 285 9.09 -9.46 1.44
N TYR A 286 8.11 -8.55 1.29
CA TYR A 286 6.70 -8.85 1.51
C TYR A 286 6.02 -9.52 0.30
N GLY A 287 6.76 -9.67 -0.81
CA GLY A 287 6.25 -10.22 -2.06
C GLY A 287 5.62 -11.60 -1.89
N VAL A 288 4.49 -11.84 -2.57
CA VAL A 288 3.90 -13.18 -2.74
C VAL A 288 4.69 -14.01 -3.76
N VAL A 289 5.52 -13.36 -4.57
CA VAL A 289 6.51 -14.01 -5.43
C VAL A 289 7.93 -13.67 -4.97
N ARG A 290 8.86 -14.61 -5.14
CA ARG A 290 10.30 -14.40 -4.98
C ARG A 290 10.90 -13.97 -6.31
N MET A 291 11.62 -12.86 -6.31
CA MET A 291 12.35 -12.41 -7.50
C MET A 291 13.62 -13.24 -7.69
N LEU A 292 13.78 -13.86 -8.86
CA LEU A 292 14.98 -14.61 -9.26
C LEU A 292 16.02 -13.71 -9.91
N ASP A 293 15.56 -12.65 -10.59
CA ASP A 293 16.33 -11.52 -11.09
C ASP A 293 15.44 -10.29 -11.21
N GLU A 294 15.80 -9.29 -12.02
CA GLU A 294 15.00 -8.06 -12.19
C GLU A 294 13.62 -8.29 -12.86
N THR A 295 13.40 -9.43 -13.51
CA THR A 295 12.23 -9.67 -14.37
C THR A 295 11.56 -11.03 -14.16
N ARG A 296 12.29 -12.03 -13.67
CA ARG A 296 11.79 -13.39 -13.43
C ARG A 296 11.50 -13.60 -11.95
N TRP A 297 10.42 -14.32 -11.68
CA TRP A 297 9.98 -14.65 -10.33
C TRP A 297 9.40 -16.06 -10.24
N GLU A 298 9.31 -16.59 -9.02
CA GLU A 298 8.61 -17.83 -8.69
C GLU A 298 7.60 -17.58 -7.55
N PRO A 299 6.46 -18.29 -7.51
CA PRO A 299 5.46 -18.11 -6.45
C PRO A 299 5.96 -18.66 -5.11
N LYS A 300 5.57 -18.01 -4.01
CA LYS A 300 5.77 -18.49 -2.62
C LYS A 300 4.56 -19.27 -2.12
N GLU A 301 4.66 -19.91 -0.96
CA GLU A 301 3.54 -20.62 -0.32
C GLU A 301 2.30 -19.73 -0.08
N VAL A 302 2.51 -18.45 0.26
CA VAL A 302 1.41 -17.49 0.41
C VAL A 302 0.66 -17.23 -0.90
N PHE A 303 1.34 -17.26 -2.06
CA PHE A 303 0.68 -17.12 -3.38
C PHE A 303 -0.37 -18.22 -3.57
N HIS A 304 0.02 -19.47 -3.31
CA HIS A 304 -0.88 -20.62 -3.46
C HIS A 304 -2.03 -20.58 -2.45
N THR A 305 -1.75 -20.13 -1.22
CA THR A 305 -2.78 -19.94 -0.19
C THR A 305 -3.78 -18.85 -0.59
N MET A 306 -3.29 -17.70 -1.08
CA MET A 306 -4.13 -16.60 -1.55
C MET A 306 -5.02 -17.03 -2.70
N ALA A 307 -4.46 -17.67 -3.73
CA ALA A 307 -5.21 -18.20 -4.86
C ALA A 307 -6.34 -19.14 -4.40
N ALA A 308 -6.03 -20.08 -3.52
CA ALA A 308 -7.02 -21.02 -2.99
C ALA A 308 -8.10 -20.33 -2.12
N ARG A 309 -7.73 -19.30 -1.35
CA ARG A 309 -8.65 -18.56 -0.47
C ARG A 309 -9.55 -17.62 -1.25
N TYR A 310 -9.06 -16.97 -2.30
CA TYR A 310 -9.81 -16.01 -3.11
C TYR A 310 -10.78 -16.69 -4.08
N LEU A 311 -10.46 -17.90 -4.55
CA LEU A 311 -11.38 -18.70 -5.35
C LEU A 311 -12.67 -19.10 -4.59
N ARG A 312 -12.59 -19.19 -3.25
CA ARG A 312 -13.74 -19.45 -2.38
C ARG A 312 -14.50 -18.14 -2.17
N LYS A 313 -15.56 -17.94 -2.95
CA LYS A 313 -16.49 -16.81 -2.81
C LYS A 313 -17.31 -16.93 -1.54
#